data_AF-T0PF27-F1
#
_entry.id   AF-T0PF27-F1
#
_cell.length_a   1.000
_cell.length_b   1.000
_cell.length_c   1.000
_cell.angle_alpha   90.00
_cell.angle_beta   90.00
_cell.angle_gamma   90.00
#
_symmetry.space_group_name_H-M   'P 1'
#
loop_
_entity.id
_entity.type
_entity.pdbx_description
1 polymer ?
#
loop_
_entity_poly.entity_id
_entity_poly.type
_entity_poly.pdbx_seq_one_letter_code
_entity_poly.pdbx_strand_id
1 'polypeptide(L)'
;MNITSNSVGLNNYSTNLLNMKNNKPINKNINVQVIYKSALEEKKISEEEDAKLFELYTVSHAAHANCTFEEFKNSIVSFPPPTAPGSVRRAWREKWESATPEVKEAMRSFSSVYSAFLMHNEEYNGNMPNDLNGYLKFMGTMKGYIQNHYYNVPGVSHEFYESLMNLTSGFETELMKYL
;
A
#
# COMPACT_ATOMS: atom_id res chain seq x y z
N MET A 1 -37.32 -22.17 20.42
CA MET A 1 -36.79 -21.41 19.27
C MET A 1 -36.94 -19.93 19.57
N ASN A 2 -35.82 -19.27 19.85
CA ASN A 2 -35.70 -17.81 19.86
C ASN A 2 -34.33 -17.51 19.27
N ILE A 3 -34.32 -16.90 18.08
CA ILE A 3 -33.11 -16.50 17.38
C ILE A 3 -32.78 -15.10 17.87
N THR A 4 -31.87 -14.99 18.85
CA THR A 4 -31.23 -13.73 19.20
C THR A 4 -30.08 -13.49 18.24
N SER A 5 -30.26 -12.53 17.34
CA SER A 5 -29.25 -11.99 16.44
C SER A 5 -28.19 -11.24 17.24
N ASN A 6 -26.99 -11.83 17.36
CA ASN A 6 -25.79 -11.14 17.81
C ASN A 6 -25.28 -10.23 16.68
N SER A 7 -25.67 -8.95 16.68
CA SER A 7 -24.93 -7.94 15.94
C SER A 7 -23.67 -7.60 16.73
N VAL A 8 -22.52 -8.08 16.24
CA VAL A 8 -21.18 -7.73 16.70
C VAL A 8 -21.01 -6.20 16.64
N GLY A 9 -20.55 -5.63 17.75
CA GLY A 9 -20.40 -4.19 17.94
C GLY A 9 -19.44 -3.55 16.94
N LEU A 10 -19.95 -2.57 16.20
CA LEU A 10 -19.18 -1.53 15.52
C LEU A 10 -18.57 -0.61 16.59
N ASN A 11 -17.40 -0.98 17.12
CA ASN A 11 -16.67 -0.13 18.06
C ASN A 11 -15.62 0.73 17.33
N ASN A 12 -15.90 2.04 17.34
CA ASN A 12 -14.96 3.16 17.48
C ASN A 12 -13.95 3.47 16.36
N TYR A 13 -14.40 4.26 15.37
CA TYR A 13 -13.54 5.15 14.56
C TYR A 13 -13.82 6.64 14.79
N SER A 14 -14.33 7.02 15.97
CA SER A 14 -14.81 8.39 16.23
C SER A 14 -14.22 9.04 17.48
N THR A 15 -12.93 8.89 17.71
CA THR A 15 -12.21 9.70 18.71
C THR A 15 -10.75 9.88 18.29
N ASN A 16 -10.48 10.86 17.43
CA ASN A 16 -9.19 11.57 17.37
C ASN A 16 -9.23 12.92 16.62
N LEU A 17 -10.42 13.47 16.34
CA LEU A 17 -10.56 14.79 15.68
C LEU A 17 -10.84 15.91 16.67
N LEU A 18 -10.03 16.05 17.71
CA LEU A 18 -10.03 17.24 18.57
C LEU A 18 -8.61 17.51 19.06
N ASN A 19 -7.78 18.13 18.21
CA ASN A 19 -6.77 19.12 18.61
C ASN A 19 -6.06 19.72 17.38
N MET A 20 -6.79 20.53 16.61
CA MET A 20 -6.17 21.58 15.79
C MET A 20 -6.88 22.90 16.10
N LYS A 21 -6.42 23.56 17.18
CA LYS A 21 -6.71 24.97 17.41
C LYS A 21 -5.89 25.78 16.40
N ASN A 22 -6.55 26.31 15.36
CA ASN A 22 -6.40 27.70 14.89
C ASN A 22 -7.34 27.98 13.69
N ASN A 23 -8.40 28.74 14.00
CA ASN A 23 -9.29 29.59 13.21
C ASN A 23 -9.22 29.59 11.65
N LYS A 24 -10.17 28.90 11.04
CA LYS A 24 -11.14 29.41 10.03
C LYS A 24 -12.36 28.47 10.04
N PRO A 25 -13.61 28.94 9.92
CA PRO A 25 -14.76 28.03 9.82
C PRO A 25 -14.72 27.38 8.44
N ILE A 26 -13.95 26.30 8.31
CA ILE A 26 -14.05 25.40 7.16
C ILE A 26 -15.47 24.84 7.22
N ASN A 27 -16.23 25.07 6.16
CA ASN A 27 -17.61 24.62 5.99
C ASN A 27 -17.70 23.11 6.30
N LYS A 28 -18.09 22.77 7.54
CA LYS A 28 -18.00 21.42 8.09
C LYS A 28 -18.77 20.40 7.24
N ASN A 29 -19.83 20.82 6.56
CA ASN A 29 -20.64 19.94 5.71
C ASN A 29 -19.96 19.56 4.39
N ILE A 30 -19.20 20.47 3.77
CA ILE A 30 -18.49 20.16 2.51
C ILE A 30 -17.31 19.22 2.81
N ASN A 31 -16.57 19.46 3.88
CA ASN A 31 -15.42 18.64 4.24
C ASN A 31 -15.83 17.21 4.63
N VAL A 32 -16.94 17.04 5.38
CA VAL A 32 -17.44 15.72 5.77
C VAL A 32 -17.98 14.92 4.57
N GLN A 33 -18.71 15.55 3.64
CA GLN A 33 -19.20 14.85 2.44
C GLN A 33 -18.07 14.45 1.50
N VAL A 34 -17.04 15.29 1.34
CA VAL A 34 -15.86 14.97 0.52
C VAL A 34 -15.06 13.80 1.14
N ILE A 35 -14.83 13.82 2.47
CA ILE A 35 -14.16 12.72 3.18
C ILE A 35 -14.96 11.41 3.11
N TYR A 36 -16.29 11.48 3.24
CA TYR A 36 -17.12 10.28 3.14
C TYR A 36 -17.14 9.71 1.72
N LYS A 37 -17.13 10.57 0.70
CA LYS A 37 -17.05 10.17 -0.70
C LYS A 37 -15.69 9.53 -1.01
N SER A 38 -14.58 10.10 -0.54
CA SER A 38 -13.25 9.50 -0.72
C SER A 38 -13.09 8.17 0.02
N ALA A 39 -13.65 8.04 1.23
CA ALA A 39 -13.65 6.76 1.95
C ALA A 39 -14.48 5.67 1.27
N LEU A 40 -15.64 6.04 0.69
CA LEU A 40 -16.46 5.10 -0.07
C LEU A 40 -15.78 4.69 -1.39
N GLU A 41 -15.13 5.62 -2.07
CA GLU A 41 -14.34 5.35 -3.27
C GLU A 41 -13.15 4.43 -2.94
N GLU A 42 -12.41 4.72 -1.86
CA GLU A 42 -11.30 3.88 -1.39
C GLU A 42 -11.75 2.45 -1.05
N LYS A 43 -12.93 2.31 -0.42
CA LYS A 43 -13.52 1.00 -0.15
C LYS A 43 -13.82 0.22 -1.42
N LYS A 44 -14.44 0.85 -2.43
CA LYS A 44 -14.72 0.22 -3.72
C LYS A 44 -13.44 -0.20 -4.43
N ILE A 45 -12.42 0.68 -4.44
CA ILE A 45 -11.11 0.36 -5.00
C ILE A 45 -10.52 -0.85 -4.28
N SER A 46 -10.61 -0.89 -2.96
CA SER A 46 -10.08 -2.00 -2.17
C SER A 46 -10.77 -3.32 -2.47
N GLU A 47 -12.10 -3.31 -2.65
CA GLU A 47 -12.89 -4.49 -3.05
C GLU A 47 -12.51 -4.98 -4.45
N GLU A 48 -12.30 -4.05 -5.41
CA GLU A 48 -11.86 -4.39 -6.77
C GLU A 48 -10.46 -5.01 -6.80
N GLU A 49 -9.51 -4.47 -6.03
CA GLU A 49 -8.15 -5.02 -5.94
C GLU A 49 -8.13 -6.36 -5.17
N ASP A 50 -9.01 -6.56 -4.19
CA ASP A 50 -9.18 -7.84 -3.50
C ASP A 50 -9.74 -8.92 -4.42
N ALA A 51 -10.69 -8.58 -5.29
CA ALA A 51 -11.22 -9.50 -6.30
C ALA A 51 -10.12 -9.98 -7.26
N LYS A 52 -9.24 -9.08 -7.70
CA LYS A 52 -8.07 -9.42 -8.54
C LYS A 52 -7.09 -10.34 -7.83
N LEU A 53 -6.82 -10.09 -6.55
CA LEU A 53 -5.98 -10.96 -5.74
C LEU A 53 -6.62 -12.34 -5.52
N PHE A 54 -7.95 -12.39 -5.37
CA PHE A 54 -8.70 -13.63 -5.25
C PHE A 54 -8.62 -14.48 -6.52
N GLU A 55 -8.71 -13.86 -7.70
CA GLU A 55 -8.46 -14.56 -8.96
C GLU A 55 -7.08 -15.21 -8.99
N LEU A 56 -6.02 -14.46 -8.62
CA LEU A 56 -4.65 -14.99 -8.52
C LEU A 56 -4.55 -16.16 -7.53
N TYR A 57 -5.20 -16.05 -6.38
CA TYR A 57 -5.28 -17.12 -5.38
C TYR A 57 -5.91 -18.39 -5.96
N THR A 58 -7.03 -18.27 -6.69
CA THR A 58 -7.75 -19.43 -7.25
C THR A 58 -7.01 -20.14 -8.38
N VAL A 59 -6.14 -19.45 -9.13
CA VAL A 59 -5.31 -20.09 -10.17
C VAL A 59 -4.03 -20.70 -9.61
N SER A 60 -3.61 -20.30 -8.41
CA SER A 60 -2.45 -20.85 -7.72
C SER A 60 -2.82 -22.13 -6.98
N HIS A 61 -2.58 -23.28 -7.63
CA HIS A 61 -2.91 -24.59 -7.05
C HIS A 61 -2.30 -24.81 -5.66
N ALA A 62 -1.07 -24.35 -5.47
CA ALA A 62 -0.38 -24.44 -4.19
C ALA A 62 -1.01 -23.54 -3.12
N ALA A 63 -1.49 -22.34 -3.47
CA ALA A 63 -2.08 -21.44 -2.49
C ALA A 63 -3.44 -21.95 -2.02
N HIS A 64 -4.34 -22.25 -2.97
CA HIS A 64 -5.72 -22.62 -2.64
C HIS A 64 -5.84 -24.00 -1.96
N ALA A 65 -4.82 -24.85 -2.07
CA ALA A 65 -4.82 -26.18 -1.46
C ALA A 65 -4.33 -26.15 0.01
N ASN A 66 -3.57 -25.13 0.40
CA ASN A 66 -2.84 -25.11 1.67
C ASN A 66 -3.32 -24.04 2.65
N CYS A 67 -4.01 -23.01 2.18
CA CYS A 67 -4.46 -21.91 3.03
C CYS A 67 -5.75 -21.30 2.50
N THR A 68 -6.50 -20.63 3.38
CA THR A 68 -7.63 -19.79 3.01
C THR A 68 -7.16 -18.53 2.29
N PHE A 69 -8.08 -17.83 1.60
CA PHE A 69 -7.74 -16.56 0.97
C PHE A 69 -7.22 -15.51 1.97
N GLU A 70 -7.77 -15.45 3.18
CA GLU A 70 -7.30 -14.52 4.21
C GLU A 70 -5.90 -14.88 4.71
N GLU A 71 -5.58 -16.16 4.89
CA GLU A 71 -4.23 -16.61 5.23
C GLU A 71 -3.24 -16.33 4.10
N PHE A 72 -3.65 -16.54 2.84
CA PHE A 72 -2.87 -16.16 1.67
C PHE A 72 -2.58 -14.65 1.67
N LYS A 73 -3.63 -13.83 1.83
CA LYS A 73 -3.54 -12.37 1.86
C LYS A 73 -2.59 -11.86 2.95
N ASN A 74 -2.58 -12.49 4.11
CA ASN A 74 -1.72 -12.12 5.24
C ASN A 74 -0.30 -12.70 5.18
N SER A 75 -0.06 -13.73 4.37
CA SER A 75 1.24 -14.42 4.29
C SER A 75 2.11 -13.99 3.09
N ILE A 76 1.51 -13.40 2.06
CA ILE A 76 2.27 -12.94 0.89
C ILE A 76 3.17 -11.77 1.26
N VAL A 77 4.47 -11.97 1.03
CA VAL A 77 5.44 -10.88 0.99
C VAL A 77 5.42 -10.27 -0.41
N SER A 78 4.68 -9.17 -0.57
CA SER A 78 4.65 -8.38 -1.82
C SER A 78 4.78 -6.89 -1.54
N PHE A 79 5.18 -6.15 -2.56
CA PHE A 79 5.03 -4.70 -2.58
C PHE A 79 3.98 -4.27 -3.62
N PRO A 80 3.03 -3.39 -3.23
CA PRO A 80 2.62 -3.17 -1.84
C PRO A 80 2.06 -4.46 -1.22
N PRO A 81 1.99 -4.55 0.13
CA PRO A 81 1.35 -5.68 0.78
C PRO A 81 -0.16 -5.70 0.44
N PRO A 82 -0.82 -6.87 0.45
CA PRO A 82 -2.26 -6.96 0.18
C PRO A 82 -3.16 -6.18 1.15
N THR A 83 -2.62 -5.79 2.31
CA THR A 83 -3.30 -4.99 3.33
C THR A 83 -3.16 -3.47 3.11
N ALA A 84 -2.38 -3.04 2.11
CA ALA A 84 -2.27 -1.63 1.75
C ALA A 84 -3.62 -1.06 1.26
N PRO A 85 -3.80 0.27 1.35
CA PRO A 85 -4.94 0.95 0.74
C PRO A 85 -5.15 0.49 -0.71
N GLY A 86 -6.39 0.29 -1.11
CA GLY A 86 -6.75 -0.03 -2.49
C GLY A 86 -6.15 0.94 -3.49
N SER A 87 -6.13 2.25 -3.21
CA SER A 87 -5.50 3.26 -4.08
C SER A 87 -4.02 3.00 -4.30
N VAL A 88 -3.29 2.62 -3.24
CA VAL A 88 -1.86 2.28 -3.32
C VAL A 88 -1.65 1.00 -4.15
N ARG A 89 -2.46 -0.03 -3.91
CA ARG A 89 -2.42 -1.29 -4.68
C ARG A 89 -2.71 -1.06 -6.15
N ARG A 90 -3.74 -0.28 -6.45
CA ARG A 90 -4.13 0.11 -7.81
C ARG A 90 -3.03 0.88 -8.53
N ALA A 91 -2.49 1.93 -7.90
CA ALA A 91 -1.43 2.74 -8.48
C ALA A 91 -0.21 1.87 -8.88
N TRP A 92 0.14 0.89 -8.03
CA TRP A 92 1.25 -0.02 -8.33
C TRP A 92 0.91 -0.99 -9.47
N ARG A 93 -0.30 -1.55 -9.48
CA ARG A 93 -0.79 -2.43 -10.56
C ARG A 93 -0.85 -1.70 -11.90
N GLU A 94 -1.41 -0.50 -11.95
CA GLU A 94 -1.51 0.30 -13.19
C GLU A 94 -0.12 0.69 -13.71
N LYS A 95 0.82 0.99 -12.80
CA LYS A 95 2.24 1.19 -13.17
C LYS A 95 2.83 -0.08 -13.77
N TRP A 96 2.57 -1.25 -13.18
CA TRP A 96 3.04 -2.54 -13.71
C TRP A 96 2.45 -2.84 -15.10
N GLU A 97 1.15 -2.65 -15.27
CA GLU A 97 0.43 -2.93 -16.52
C GLU A 97 0.95 -2.07 -17.68
N SER A 98 1.29 -0.81 -17.41
CA SER A 98 1.80 0.16 -18.40
C SER A 98 3.33 0.20 -18.54
N ALA A 99 4.07 -0.47 -17.65
CA ALA A 99 5.53 -0.41 -17.62
C ALA A 99 6.21 -1.12 -18.81
N THR A 100 7.32 -0.55 -19.26
CA THR A 100 8.26 -1.20 -20.18
C THR A 100 8.92 -2.42 -19.51
N PRO A 101 9.53 -3.35 -20.27
CA PRO A 101 10.25 -4.48 -19.69
C PRO A 101 11.32 -4.05 -18.66
N GLU A 102 12.07 -2.99 -18.94
CA GLU A 102 13.13 -2.47 -18.06
C GLU A 102 12.54 -1.97 -16.73
N VAL A 103 11.42 -1.26 -16.78
CA VAL A 103 10.72 -0.80 -15.57
C VAL A 103 10.14 -1.99 -14.79
N LYS A 104 9.65 -3.04 -15.47
CA LYS A 104 9.20 -4.27 -14.80
C LYS A 104 10.34 -4.98 -14.08
N GLU A 105 11.55 -5.02 -14.65
CA GLU A 105 12.71 -5.55 -13.94
C GLU A 105 13.08 -4.71 -12.71
N ALA A 106 12.99 -3.38 -12.81
CA ALA A 106 13.16 -2.51 -11.65
C ALA A 106 12.09 -2.79 -10.58
N MET A 107 10.83 -3.02 -10.96
CA MET A 107 9.72 -3.35 -10.04
C MET A 107 9.93 -4.70 -9.34
N ARG A 108 10.42 -5.72 -10.06
CA ARG A 108 10.80 -7.01 -9.46
C ARG A 108 11.95 -6.83 -8.48
N SER A 109 12.99 -6.11 -8.89
CA SER A 109 14.15 -5.81 -8.05
C SER A 109 13.74 -5.05 -6.79
N PHE A 110 12.85 -4.07 -6.93
CA PHE A 110 12.30 -3.31 -5.81
C PHE A 110 11.57 -4.19 -4.80
N SER A 111 10.88 -5.25 -5.24
CA SER A 111 10.20 -6.19 -4.34
C SER A 111 11.20 -6.91 -3.42
N SER A 112 12.39 -7.27 -3.93
CA SER A 112 13.48 -7.84 -3.13
C SER A 112 14.09 -6.80 -2.18
N VAL A 113 14.33 -5.58 -2.67
CA VAL A 113 14.85 -4.46 -1.86
C VAL A 113 13.90 -4.10 -0.72
N TYR A 114 12.59 -4.07 -1.00
CA TYR A 114 11.53 -3.87 -0.02
C TYR A 114 11.53 -4.97 1.04
N SER A 115 11.65 -6.24 0.64
CA SER A 115 11.72 -7.36 1.58
C SER A 115 12.93 -7.23 2.51
N ALA A 116 14.11 -6.90 1.97
CA ALA A 116 15.31 -6.64 2.76
C ALA A 116 15.14 -5.42 3.69
N PHE A 117 14.50 -4.35 3.21
CA PHE A 117 14.18 -3.18 4.02
C PHE A 117 13.33 -3.55 5.23
N LEU A 118 12.25 -4.31 5.04
CA LEU A 118 11.38 -4.74 6.13
C LEU A 118 12.12 -5.57 7.18
N MET A 119 13.04 -6.44 6.76
CA MET A 119 13.84 -7.24 7.69
C MET A 119 14.75 -6.40 8.59
N HIS A 120 15.15 -5.20 8.13
CA HIS A 120 16.09 -4.33 8.84
C HIS A 120 15.43 -3.07 9.40
N ASN A 121 14.13 -2.89 9.22
CA ASN A 121 13.41 -1.71 9.66
C ASN A 121 12.21 -2.09 10.55
N GLU A 122 12.41 -1.99 11.87
CA GLU A 122 11.39 -2.31 12.88
C GLU A 122 10.15 -1.40 12.82
N GLU A 123 10.26 -0.16 12.32
CA GLU A 123 9.11 0.76 12.18
C GLU A 123 8.09 0.20 11.18
N TYR A 124 8.53 -0.49 10.13
CA TYR A 124 7.67 -0.94 9.04
C TYR A 124 7.43 -2.45 9.01
N ASN A 125 8.25 -3.25 9.71
CA ASN A 125 8.05 -4.69 9.81
C ASN A 125 6.75 -5.04 10.57
N GLY A 126 5.73 -5.50 9.86
CA GLY A 126 4.40 -5.78 10.42
C GLY A 126 3.54 -4.53 10.70
N ASN A 127 4.06 -3.33 10.42
CA ASN A 127 3.44 -2.05 10.74
C ASN A 127 3.36 -1.13 9.50
N MET A 128 3.05 -1.72 8.34
CA MET A 128 2.91 -0.96 7.10
C MET A 128 1.76 0.06 7.20
N PRO A 129 1.90 1.24 6.57
CA PRO A 129 0.86 2.26 6.61
C PRO A 129 -0.48 1.73 6.06
N ASN A 130 -1.59 2.31 6.52
CA ASN A 130 -2.94 1.96 6.07
C ASN A 130 -3.67 3.16 5.44
N ASP A 131 -2.95 4.23 5.10
CA ASP A 131 -3.46 5.39 4.39
C ASP A 131 -2.44 5.94 3.37
N LEU A 132 -2.92 6.79 2.47
CA LEU A 132 -2.13 7.34 1.37
C LEU A 132 -0.96 8.22 1.85
N ASN A 133 -1.18 9.04 2.88
CA ASN A 133 -0.14 9.94 3.41
C ASN A 133 1.00 9.16 4.07
N GLY A 134 0.68 8.09 4.78
CA GLY A 134 1.63 7.17 5.36
C GLY A 134 2.45 6.46 4.28
N TYR A 135 1.84 6.10 3.14
CA TYR A 135 2.58 5.55 2.00
C TYR A 135 3.50 6.57 1.34
N LEU A 136 3.11 7.84 1.21
CA LEU A 136 4.00 8.90 0.72
C LEU A 136 5.22 9.09 1.64
N LYS A 137 5.01 9.10 2.97
CA LYS A 137 6.12 9.11 3.95
C LYS A 137 7.02 7.88 3.77
N PHE A 138 6.42 6.70 3.65
CA PHE A 138 7.14 5.44 3.44
C PHE A 138 8.00 5.48 2.16
N MET A 139 7.51 6.04 1.05
CA MET A 139 8.31 6.20 -0.17
C MET A 139 9.55 7.09 0.06
N GLY A 140 9.42 8.13 0.89
CA GLY A 140 10.56 8.93 1.35
C GLY A 140 11.60 8.09 2.11
N THR A 141 11.15 7.27 3.06
CA THR A 141 12.02 6.36 3.82
C THR A 141 12.70 5.35 2.90
N MET A 142 11.97 4.77 1.93
CA MET A 142 12.52 3.83 0.96
C MET A 142 13.60 4.46 0.07
N LYS A 143 13.41 5.71 -0.38
CA LYS A 143 14.45 6.44 -1.12
C LYS A 143 15.72 6.61 -0.28
N GLY A 144 15.57 6.97 1.00
CA GLY A 144 16.70 7.07 1.94
C GLY A 144 17.43 5.72 2.11
N TYR A 145 16.68 4.63 2.24
CA TYR A 145 17.26 3.29 2.29
C TYR A 145 18.00 2.93 1.00
N ILE A 146 17.40 3.16 -0.16
CA ILE A 146 18.03 2.89 -1.47
C ILE A 146 19.33 3.69 -1.60
N GLN A 147 19.30 4.97 -1.24
CA GLN A 147 20.48 5.82 -1.27
C GLN A 147 21.59 5.30 -0.35
N ASN A 148 21.27 4.89 0.88
CA ASN A 148 22.29 4.43 1.83
C ASN A 148 22.89 3.05 1.49
N HIS A 149 22.13 2.19 0.81
CA HIS A 149 22.51 0.78 0.61
C HIS A 149 22.89 0.42 -0.83
N TYR A 150 22.68 1.31 -1.80
CA TYR A 150 22.92 1.00 -3.22
C TYR A 150 23.67 2.12 -3.96
N TYR A 151 23.80 3.33 -3.40
CA TYR A 151 24.60 4.40 -4.03
C TYR A 151 26.10 4.17 -3.80
N ASN A 152 26.87 4.08 -4.88
CA ASN A 152 28.33 3.87 -4.88
C ASN A 152 28.79 2.65 -4.05
N VAL A 153 27.96 1.61 -3.96
CA VAL A 153 28.29 0.37 -3.25
C VAL A 153 29.07 -0.57 -4.18
N PRO A 154 30.25 -1.08 -3.75
CA PRO A 154 31.01 -2.05 -4.55
C PRO A 154 30.17 -3.27 -4.93
N GLY A 155 30.15 -3.61 -6.22
CA GLY A 155 29.38 -4.75 -6.74
C GLY A 155 27.91 -4.43 -7.09
N VAL A 156 27.44 -3.21 -6.82
CA VAL A 156 26.14 -2.71 -7.29
C VAL A 156 26.38 -1.73 -8.43
N SER A 157 25.71 -1.93 -9.57
CA SER A 157 25.85 -1.01 -10.70
C SER A 157 25.14 0.32 -10.42
N HIS A 158 25.66 1.42 -10.97
CA HIS A 158 25.03 2.72 -10.80
C HIS A 158 23.63 2.76 -11.43
N GLU A 159 23.48 2.09 -12.58
CA GLU A 159 22.21 1.97 -13.30
C GLU A 159 21.15 1.23 -12.46
N PHE A 160 21.56 0.24 -11.66
CA PHE A 160 20.65 -0.45 -10.75
C PHE A 160 20.10 0.50 -9.69
N TYR A 161 20.99 1.27 -9.04
CA TYR A 161 20.60 2.31 -8.09
C TYR A 161 19.64 3.34 -8.72
N GLU A 162 19.99 3.88 -9.91
CA GLU A 162 19.16 4.85 -10.60
C GLU A 162 17.79 4.27 -10.97
N SER A 163 17.73 3.01 -11.40
CA SER A 163 16.47 2.33 -11.73
C SER A 163 15.53 2.27 -10.52
N LEU A 164 16.04 1.99 -9.32
CA LEU A 164 15.27 1.95 -8.09
C LEU A 164 14.81 3.35 -7.65
N MET A 165 15.68 4.35 -7.76
CA MET A 165 15.35 5.74 -7.42
C MET A 165 14.30 6.35 -8.37
N ASN A 166 14.42 6.06 -9.66
CA ASN A 166 13.45 6.50 -10.67
C ASN A 166 12.10 5.79 -10.48
N LEU A 167 12.12 4.49 -10.20
CA LEU A 167 10.90 3.73 -9.92
C LEU A 167 10.17 4.27 -8.68
N THR A 168 10.89 4.49 -7.58
CA THR A 168 10.29 5.01 -6.34
C THR A 168 9.71 6.41 -6.51
N SER A 169 10.46 7.32 -7.14
CA SER A 169 9.99 8.69 -7.44
C SER A 169 8.80 8.69 -8.41
N GLY A 170 8.85 7.81 -9.40
CA GLY A 170 7.78 7.62 -10.37
C GLY A 170 6.54 6.96 -9.75
N PHE A 171 6.66 6.18 -8.68
CA PHE A 171 5.51 5.64 -7.96
C PHE A 171 4.90 6.65 -7.00
N GLU A 172 5.74 7.45 -6.31
CA GLU A 172 5.28 8.56 -5.48
C GLU A 172 4.43 9.56 -6.29
N THR A 173 4.85 9.89 -7.51
CA THR A 173 4.05 10.72 -8.44
C THR A 173 2.69 10.09 -8.78
N GLU A 174 2.63 8.76 -8.95
CA GLU A 174 1.37 8.05 -9.20
C GLU A 174 0.45 8.07 -7.97
N LEU A 175 1.00 7.89 -6.77
CA LEU A 175 0.23 7.97 -5.53
C LEU A 175 -0.40 9.34 -5.32
N MET A 176 0.28 10.42 -5.70
CA MET A 176 -0.25 11.79 -5.58
C MET A 176 -1.53 12.03 -6.39
N LYS A 177 -1.86 11.19 -7.38
CA LYS A 177 -3.13 11.31 -8.14
C LYS A 177 -4.37 10.97 -7.32
N TYR A 178 -4.19 10.33 -6.16
CA TYR A 178 -5.25 9.87 -5.27
C TYR A 178 -5.45 10.78 -4.03
N LEU A 179 -4.73 11.91 -3.95
CA LEU A 179 -4.90 12.97 -2.94
C LEU A 179 -5.95 14.00 -3.38
#